data_AF-A0A1V5BQM6-F1
#
_entry.id   AF-A0A1V5BQM6-F1
#
_cell.length_a   1.000
_cell.length_b   1.000
_cell.length_c   1.000
_cell.angle_alpha   90.00
_cell.angle_beta   90.00
_cell.angle_gamma   90.00
#
_symmetry.space_group_name_H-M   'P 1'
#
loop_
_entity.id
_entity.type
_entity.pdbx_description
1 polymer ?
#
loop_
_entity_poly.entity_id
_entity_poly.type
_entity_poly.pdbx_seq_one_letter_code
_entity_poly.pdbx_strand_id
1 'polypeptide(L)'
;MEESVFREVFDKFGKVLNSPEKRGIFLVGALTQMLLNKQWAERNAKPFVKKLKSLKMSERDVRALLPSIQIKLEEYNSFDKGKRLLAAEADRHILEAAPGWKIPVDEINFYFSCGMNLSDEIASIIYKKEE
;
A
#
# COMPACT_ATOMS: atom_id res chain seq x y z
N MET A 1 -7.42 -3.84 -21.99
CA MET A 1 -7.12 -3.38 -20.62
C MET A 1 -5.71 -2.82 -20.67
N GLU A 2 -5.50 -1.55 -20.31
CA GLU A 2 -4.13 -1.03 -20.16
C GLU A 2 -3.42 -1.87 -19.10
N GLU A 3 -2.19 -2.27 -19.40
CA GLU A 3 -1.39 -3.06 -18.45
C GLU A 3 -1.06 -2.20 -17.22
N SER A 4 -1.23 -2.79 -16.03
CA SER A 4 -0.89 -2.14 -14.78
C SER A 4 0.57 -1.67 -14.78
N VAL A 5 0.81 -0.42 -14.37
CA VAL A 5 2.18 0.11 -14.23
C VAL A 5 3.00 -0.67 -13.18
N PHE A 6 2.34 -1.44 -12.32
CA PHE A 6 2.96 -2.28 -11.29
C PHE A 6 3.32 -3.68 -11.78
N ARG A 7 3.10 -3.99 -13.08
CA ARG A 7 3.39 -5.31 -13.65
C ARG A 7 4.82 -5.76 -13.39
N GLU A 8 5.80 -4.86 -13.53
CA GLU A 8 7.21 -5.17 -13.29
C GLU A 8 7.45 -5.73 -11.88
N VAL A 9 6.80 -5.16 -10.86
CA VAL A 9 6.89 -5.61 -9.46
C VAL A 9 6.26 -6.99 -9.30
N PHE A 10 5.11 -7.21 -9.92
CA PHE A 10 4.39 -8.47 -9.83
C PHE A 10 5.04 -9.59 -10.63
N ASP A 11 5.78 -9.28 -11.70
CA ASP A 11 6.58 -10.26 -12.42
C ASP A 11 7.85 -10.59 -11.62
N LYS A 12 8.54 -9.58 -11.09
CA LYS A 12 9.76 -9.74 -10.29
C LYS A 12 9.53 -10.54 -9.01
N PHE A 13 8.45 -10.25 -8.27
CA PHE A 13 8.12 -10.92 -7.01
C PHE A 13 6.96 -11.91 -7.13
N GLY A 14 6.58 -12.29 -8.35
CA GLY A 14 5.35 -13.04 -8.62
C GLY A 14 5.26 -14.42 -7.98
N LYS A 15 6.40 -15.03 -7.62
CA LYS A 15 6.42 -16.28 -6.84
C LYS A 15 5.83 -16.10 -5.44
N VAL A 16 5.97 -14.91 -4.87
CA VAL A 16 5.56 -14.57 -3.50
C VAL A 16 4.27 -13.74 -3.52
N LEU A 17 4.20 -12.71 -4.37
CA LEU A 17 3.00 -11.91 -4.63
C LEU A 17 2.07 -12.60 -5.65
N ASN A 18 1.75 -13.86 -5.37
CA ASN A 18 1.07 -14.78 -6.29
C ASN A 18 -0.47 -14.75 -6.19
N SER A 19 -1.04 -13.94 -5.31
CA SER A 19 -2.49 -13.78 -5.17
C SER A 19 -2.90 -12.31 -5.03
N PRO A 20 -4.14 -11.95 -5.41
CA PRO A 20 -4.63 -10.58 -5.33
C PRO A 20 -4.51 -10.00 -3.92
N GLU A 21 -4.87 -10.74 -2.87
CA GLU A 21 -4.78 -10.25 -1.49
C GLU A 21 -3.35 -9.89 -1.10
N LYS A 22 -2.33 -10.68 -1.49
CA LYS A 22 -0.92 -10.38 -1.19
C LYS A 22 -0.45 -9.13 -1.91
N ARG A 23 -0.82 -8.96 -3.18
CA ARG A 23 -0.52 -7.77 -3.97
C ARG A 23 -1.17 -6.53 -3.37
N GLY A 24 -2.46 -6.63 -3.02
CA GLY A 24 -3.20 -5.57 -2.35
C GLY A 24 -2.55 -5.15 -1.05
N ILE A 25 -2.30 -6.09 -0.13
CA ILE A 25 -1.65 -5.83 1.16
C ILE A 25 -0.30 -5.12 0.97
N PHE A 26 0.52 -5.61 0.04
CA PHE A 26 1.81 -5.02 -0.29
C PHE A 26 1.68 -3.56 -0.77
N LEU A 27 0.76 -3.27 -1.70
CA LEU A 27 0.55 -1.91 -2.18
C LEU A 27 -0.01 -0.96 -1.10
N VAL A 28 -0.90 -1.45 -0.22
CA VAL A 28 -1.37 -0.66 0.94
C VAL A 28 -0.19 -0.33 1.88
N GLY A 29 0.73 -1.27 2.09
CA GLY A 29 1.97 -1.03 2.84
C GLY A 29 2.80 0.10 2.24
N ALA A 30 3.02 0.07 0.92
CA ALA A 30 3.77 1.12 0.22
C ALA A 30 3.10 2.50 0.36
N LEU A 31 1.79 2.58 0.12
CA LEU A 31 1.03 3.82 0.26
C LEU A 31 1.05 4.34 1.71
N THR A 32 0.97 3.44 2.69
CA THR A 32 1.08 3.79 4.11
C THR A 32 2.43 4.44 4.39
N GLN A 33 3.54 3.85 3.92
CA GLN A 33 4.85 4.43 4.16
C GLN A 33 5.01 5.80 3.50
N MET A 34 4.44 6.02 2.32
CA MET A 34 4.41 7.34 1.70
C MET A 34 3.71 8.39 2.57
N LEU A 35 2.57 8.03 3.18
CA LEU A 35 1.91 8.89 4.16
C LEU A 35 2.80 9.16 5.38
N LEU A 36 3.46 8.13 5.93
CA LEU A 36 4.36 8.29 7.07
C LEU A 36 5.55 9.19 6.75
N ASN A 37 6.10 9.11 5.54
CA ASN A 37 7.18 9.97 5.07
C ASN A 37 6.69 11.42 4.96
N LYS A 38 5.48 11.65 4.43
CA LYS A 38 4.87 13.00 4.38
C LYS A 38 4.64 13.59 5.77
N GLN A 39 4.13 12.81 6.72
CA GLN A 39 3.94 13.25 8.10
C GLN A 39 5.26 13.65 8.77
N TRP A 40 6.30 12.85 8.55
CA TRP A 40 7.63 13.15 9.06
C TRP A 40 8.19 14.43 8.48
N ALA A 41 8.09 14.62 7.16
CA ALA A 41 8.59 15.81 6.48
C ALA A 41 7.92 17.11 6.98
N GLU A 42 6.61 17.08 7.30
CA GLU A 42 5.89 18.28 7.74
C GLU A 42 5.91 18.53 9.25
N ARG A 43 5.90 17.46 10.06
CA ARG A 43 5.65 17.56 11.50
C ARG A 43 6.76 16.97 12.37
N ASN A 44 7.80 16.41 11.76
CA ASN A 44 8.85 15.65 12.43
C ASN A 44 8.29 14.55 13.35
N ALA A 45 7.12 13.99 12.98
CA ALA A 45 6.38 12.99 13.74
C ALA A 45 5.52 12.15 12.79
N LYS A 46 5.22 10.90 13.19
CA LYS A 46 4.45 9.94 12.38
C LYS A 46 3.19 9.46 13.11
N PRO A 47 2.22 10.34 13.44
CA PRO A 47 1.06 9.98 14.26
C PRO A 47 0.22 8.83 13.68
N PHE A 48 0.26 8.59 12.36
CA PHE A 48 -0.47 7.50 11.73
C PHE A 48 0.08 6.11 12.09
N VAL A 49 1.31 5.98 12.60
CA VAL A 49 1.85 4.68 13.10
C VAL A 49 0.94 4.04 14.14
N LYS A 50 0.22 4.86 14.94
CA LYS A 50 -0.75 4.37 15.94
C LYS A 50 -1.89 3.55 15.33
N LYS A 51 -2.20 3.74 14.05
CA LYS A 51 -3.24 2.97 13.32
C LYS A 51 -2.76 1.60 12.87
N LEU A 52 -1.45 1.34 12.88
CA LEU A 52 -0.85 0.09 12.40
C LEU A 52 -0.86 -1.05 13.43
N LYS A 53 -1.38 -0.80 14.65
CA LYS A 53 -1.50 -1.81 15.73
C LYS A 53 -0.21 -2.59 16.00
N SER A 54 0.95 -1.93 15.96
CA SER A 54 2.26 -2.59 16.10
C SER A 54 2.47 -3.74 15.10
N LEU A 55 1.96 -3.58 13.87
CA LEU A 55 1.98 -4.60 12.82
C LEU A 55 1.30 -5.91 13.25
N LYS A 56 0.13 -5.78 13.88
CA LYS A 56 -0.77 -6.90 14.23
C LYS A 56 -2.15 -6.67 13.61
N MET A 57 -2.16 -6.39 12.32
CA MET A 57 -3.36 -6.07 11.55
C MET A 57 -4.01 -7.30 10.92
N SER A 58 -5.32 -7.39 11.02
CA SER A 58 -6.15 -8.38 10.33
C SER A 58 -6.55 -7.91 8.92
N GLU A 59 -7.18 -8.78 8.11
CA GLU A 59 -7.81 -8.38 6.84
C GLU A 59 -8.72 -7.15 7.01
N ARG A 60 -9.57 -7.16 8.06
CA ARG A 60 -10.47 -6.04 8.36
C ARG A 60 -9.72 -4.74 8.58
N ASP A 61 -8.57 -4.81 9.23
CA ASP A 61 -7.74 -3.63 9.51
C ASP A 61 -7.07 -3.10 8.24
N VAL A 62 -6.57 -3.98 7.36
CA VAL A 62 -6.01 -3.59 6.05
C VAL A 62 -7.07 -2.91 5.19
N ARG A 63 -8.30 -3.47 5.13
CA ARG A 63 -9.43 -2.85 4.41
C ARG A 63 -9.79 -1.49 5.00
N ALA A 64 -9.77 -1.34 6.33
CA ALA A 64 -10.07 -0.07 7.00
C ALA A 64 -8.95 0.98 6.86
N LEU A 65 -7.72 0.55 6.56
CA LEU A 65 -6.59 1.45 6.37
C LEU A 65 -6.72 2.28 5.09
N LEU A 66 -7.16 1.69 3.98
CA LEU A 66 -7.30 2.39 2.70
C LEU A 66 -8.03 3.75 2.78
N PRO A 67 -9.29 3.81 3.27
CA PRO A 67 -9.98 5.10 3.41
C PRO A 67 -9.30 6.02 4.43
N SER A 68 -8.68 5.46 5.48
CA SER A 68 -7.95 6.24 6.48
C SER A 68 -6.69 6.89 5.91
N ILE A 69 -5.95 6.18 5.05
CA ILE A 69 -4.74 6.66 4.39
C ILE A 69 -5.12 7.74 3.39
N GLN A 70 -6.16 7.52 2.57
CA GLN A 70 -6.64 8.49 1.60
C GLN A 70 -7.04 9.80 2.29
N ILE A 71 -7.90 9.75 3.31
CA ILE A 71 -8.32 10.95 4.05
C ILE A 71 -7.10 11.70 4.59
N LYS A 72 -6.11 10.99 5.17
CA LYS A 72 -4.91 11.66 5.65
C LYS A 72 -4.09 12.26 4.53
N LEU A 73 -3.86 11.55 3.43
CA LEU A 73 -3.12 12.11 2.30
C LEU A 73 -3.80 13.37 1.74
N GLU A 74 -5.14 13.41 1.69
CA GLU A 74 -5.92 14.59 1.32
C GLU A 74 -5.76 15.74 2.34
N GLU A 75 -5.82 15.47 3.65
CA GLU A 75 -5.55 16.47 4.70
C GLU A 75 -4.14 17.11 4.56
N TYR A 76 -3.17 16.34 4.06
CA TYR A 76 -1.80 16.79 3.78
C TYR A 76 -1.62 17.37 2.36
N ASN A 77 -2.71 17.55 1.59
CA ASN A 77 -2.68 17.94 0.16
C ASN A 77 -1.66 17.13 -0.65
N SER A 78 -1.58 15.83 -0.38
CA SER A 78 -0.53 14.94 -0.86
C SER A 78 -1.05 13.74 -1.63
N PHE A 79 -2.38 13.61 -1.77
CA PHE A 79 -3.03 12.58 -2.57
C PHE A 79 -3.05 12.93 -4.06
N ASP A 80 -1.84 13.06 -4.62
CA ASP A 80 -1.58 13.35 -6.02
C ASP A 80 -1.88 12.17 -6.96
N LYS A 81 -1.66 12.37 -8.26
CA LYS A 81 -1.94 11.38 -9.30
C LYS A 81 -1.22 10.05 -9.05
N GLY A 82 0.04 10.07 -8.63
CA GLY A 82 0.81 8.85 -8.34
C GLY A 82 0.19 8.05 -7.19
N LYS A 83 -0.12 8.71 -6.07
CA LYS A 83 -0.74 8.03 -4.91
C LYS A 83 -2.16 7.58 -5.19
N ARG A 84 -2.92 8.29 -6.03
CA ARG A 84 -4.23 7.85 -6.52
C ARG A 84 -4.12 6.58 -7.36
N LEU A 85 -3.13 6.49 -8.26
CA LEU A 85 -2.87 5.27 -9.04
C LEU A 85 -2.51 4.08 -8.15
N LEU A 86 -1.63 4.30 -7.16
CA LEU A 86 -1.25 3.27 -6.19
C LEU A 86 -2.44 2.79 -5.35
N ALA A 87 -3.25 3.71 -4.84
CA ALA A 87 -4.46 3.38 -4.08
C ALA A 87 -5.46 2.59 -4.94
N ALA A 88 -5.71 3.02 -6.18
CA ALA A 88 -6.63 2.33 -7.10
C ALA A 88 -6.16 0.92 -7.45
N GLU A 89 -4.85 0.69 -7.60
CA GLU A 89 -4.31 -0.65 -7.83
C GLU A 89 -4.46 -1.54 -6.59
N ALA A 90 -4.18 -1.01 -5.41
CA ALA A 90 -4.38 -1.72 -4.15
C ALA A 90 -5.86 -2.12 -3.97
N ASP A 91 -6.78 -1.19 -4.23
CA ASP A 91 -8.22 -1.43 -4.17
C ASP A 91 -8.65 -2.49 -5.19
N ARG A 92 -8.15 -2.44 -6.43
CA ARG A 92 -8.48 -3.43 -7.46
C ARG A 92 -8.12 -4.83 -6.99
N HIS A 93 -6.91 -5.02 -6.48
CA HIS A 93 -6.49 -6.33 -5.96
C HIS A 93 -7.25 -6.77 -4.72
N ILE A 94 -7.61 -5.85 -3.82
CA ILE A 94 -8.42 -6.16 -2.63
C ILE A 94 -9.88 -6.52 -3.01
N LEU A 95 -10.40 -5.97 -4.10
CA LEU A 95 -11.72 -6.30 -4.65
C LEU A 95 -11.71 -7.62 -5.43
N GLU A 96 -10.61 -7.93 -6.14
CA GLU A 96 -10.40 -9.22 -6.81
C GLU A 96 -10.19 -10.37 -5.82
N ALA A 97 -9.68 -10.06 -4.62
CA ALA A 97 -9.51 -11.04 -3.57
C ALA A 97 -10.87 -11.50 -3.00
N ALA A 98 -11.04 -12.81 -2.86
CA ALA A 98 -12.21 -13.38 -2.18
C ALA A 98 -12.30 -12.86 -0.73
N PRO A 99 -13.51 -12.65 -0.18
CA PRO A 99 -13.66 -12.30 1.23
C PRO A 99 -13.19 -13.44 2.14
N GLY A 100 -12.68 -13.10 3.33
CA GLY A 100 -12.24 -14.10 4.31
C GLY A 100 -10.90 -14.71 3.92
N TRP A 101 -9.87 -13.87 3.82
CA TRP A 101 -8.53 -14.25 3.43
C TRP A 101 -8.03 -15.38 4.34
N LYS A 102 -7.65 -16.50 3.72
CA LYS A 102 -7.02 -17.64 4.41
C LYS A 102 -5.53 -17.40 4.62
N ILE A 103 -5.16 -16.18 5.00
CA ILE A 103 -3.79 -15.76 5.25
C ILE A 103 -3.64 -15.45 6.74
N PRO A 104 -2.68 -16.09 7.44
CA PRO A 104 -2.36 -15.78 8.83
C PRO A 104 -2.01 -14.30 9.05
N VAL A 105 -2.31 -13.78 10.26
CA VAL A 105 -2.08 -12.37 10.60
C VAL A 105 -0.61 -11.97 10.44
N ASP A 106 0.31 -12.81 10.88
CA ASP A 106 1.75 -12.62 10.70
C ASP A 106 2.14 -12.52 9.22
N GLU A 107 1.56 -13.35 8.34
CA GLU A 107 1.80 -13.29 6.90
C GLU A 107 1.20 -12.02 6.25
N ILE A 108 0.01 -11.57 6.70
CA ILE A 108 -0.54 -10.26 6.30
C ILE A 108 0.44 -9.14 6.66
N ASN A 109 0.92 -9.12 7.90
CA ASN A 109 1.80 -8.05 8.36
C ASN A 109 3.20 -8.15 7.73
N PHE A 110 3.64 -9.34 7.34
CA PHE A 110 4.84 -9.54 6.54
C PHE A 110 4.74 -8.83 5.19
N TYR A 111 3.71 -9.13 4.37
CA TYR A 111 3.56 -8.48 3.06
C TYR A 111 3.34 -6.97 3.18
N PHE A 112 2.62 -6.53 4.20
CA PHE A 112 2.42 -5.11 4.48
C PHE A 112 3.76 -4.43 4.76
N SER A 113 4.59 -5.03 5.62
CA SER A 113 5.92 -4.51 5.93
C SER A 113 6.86 -4.52 4.72
N CYS A 114 6.81 -5.55 3.87
CA CYS A 114 7.54 -5.56 2.60
C CYS A 114 7.15 -4.35 1.74
N GLY A 115 5.85 -4.07 1.62
CA GLY A 115 5.34 -2.91 0.91
C GLY A 115 5.86 -1.59 1.47
N MET A 116 5.83 -1.43 2.81
CA MET A 116 6.37 -0.25 3.46
C MET A 116 7.86 -0.04 3.11
N ASN A 117 8.67 -1.09 3.27
CA ASN A 117 10.11 -1.01 3.06
C ASN A 117 10.49 -0.79 1.59
N LEU A 118 9.65 -1.25 0.64
CA LEU A 118 9.85 -1.07 -0.80
C LEU A 118 9.11 0.16 -1.36
N SER A 119 8.60 1.04 -0.50
CA SER A 119 7.84 2.22 -0.94
C SER A 119 8.60 3.13 -1.90
N ASP A 120 9.93 3.21 -1.81
CA ASP A 120 10.76 3.98 -2.75
C ASP A 120 10.83 3.32 -4.14
N GLU A 121 10.89 1.99 -4.21
CA GLU A 121 10.83 1.24 -5.48
C GLU A 121 9.47 1.50 -6.17
N ILE A 122 8.39 1.47 -5.38
CA ILE A 122 7.03 1.80 -5.86
C ILE A 122 6.88 3.26 -6.25
N ALA A 123 7.48 4.19 -5.49
CA ALA A 123 7.52 5.61 -5.84
C ALA A 123 8.18 5.82 -7.20
N SER A 124 9.30 5.13 -7.45
CA SER A 124 10.00 5.22 -8.73
C SER A 124 9.08 4.83 -9.88
N ILE A 125 8.25 3.79 -9.74
CA ILE A 125 7.35 3.34 -10.80
C ILE A 125 6.25 4.37 -11.10
N ILE A 126 5.63 4.94 -10.07
CA ILE A 126 4.50 5.85 -10.25
C ILE A 126 4.90 7.27 -10.65
N TYR A 127 6.17 7.66 -10.44
CA TYR A 127 6.70 8.98 -10.80
C TYR A 127 7.75 8.95 -11.93
N LYS A 128 8.13 7.78 -12.48
CA LYS A 128 9.09 7.64 -13.60
C LYS A 128 8.60 8.20 -14.96
N LYS A 129 7.42 8.82 -15.04
CA LYS A 129 6.82 9.33 -16.29
C LYS A 129 6.86 10.86 -16.43
N GLU A 130 7.84 11.53 -15.83
CA GLU A 130 8.08 12.98 -16.02
C GLU A 130 9.46 13.29 -16.64
N GLU A 131 9.92 12.45 -17.58
CA GLU A 131 10.95 12.84 -18.56
C GLU A 131 10.34 12.93 -19.97
#